data_AF-A0AAU1YYX0-F1
#
_entry.id   AF-A0AAU1YYX0-F1
#
_cell.length_a   1.000
_cell.length_b   1.000
_cell.length_c   1.000
_cell.angle_alpha   90.00
_cell.angle_beta   90.00
_cell.angle_gamma   90.00
#
_symmetry.space_group_name_H-M   'P 1'
#
loop_
_entity.id
_entity.type
_entity.pdbx_description
1 polymer ?
#
loop_
_entity_poly.entity_id
_entity_poly.type
_entity_poly.pdbx_seq_one_letter_code
_entity_poly.pdbx_strand_id
1 'polypeptide(L)'
;MTADNAGAPDDMEVLLVHLADQGYADQVGSWMSPDVTNLPITGQELLRALPAESLNDLAAELNLSVQEYADYLAQELPALVDGLSPQGELPENQDDEDALWAFAVEEAGA
;
A
#
# COMPACT_ATOMS: atom_id res chain seq x y z
N MET A 1 17.44 -9.23 13.88
CA MET A 1 17.43 -8.84 12.46
C MET A 1 16.12 -9.30 11.86
N THR A 2 15.12 -8.42 11.75
CA THR A 2 13.99 -8.64 10.85
C THR A 2 14.43 -8.12 9.48
N ALA A 3 14.89 -9.05 8.66
CA ALA A 3 15.12 -8.83 7.24
C ALA A 3 13.94 -9.47 6.53
N ASP A 4 12.83 -8.74 6.49
CA ASP A 4 11.69 -8.94 5.60
C ASP A 4 10.79 -7.71 5.81
N ASN A 5 11.12 -6.60 5.14
CA ASN A 5 10.32 -5.37 5.16
C ASN A 5 10.08 -5.02 3.69
N ALA A 6 9.12 -5.70 3.09
CA ALA A 6 8.40 -5.16 1.95
C ALA A 6 7.53 -4.00 2.46
N GLY A 7 8.15 -2.85 2.76
CA GLY A 7 7.51 -1.61 3.20
C GLY A 7 6.82 -1.69 4.56
N ALA A 8 7.12 -0.78 5.48
CA ALA A 8 6.19 -0.53 6.58
C ALA A 8 4.86 -0.05 5.96
N PRO A 9 3.69 -0.38 6.56
CA PRO A 9 2.39 0.14 6.09
C PRO A 9 2.42 1.66 5.86
N ASP A 10 3.18 2.39 6.68
CA ASP A 10 3.43 3.82 6.56
C ASP A 10 4.07 4.25 5.22
N ASP A 11 5.04 3.50 4.70
CA ASP A 11 5.70 3.81 3.42
C ASP A 11 4.76 3.57 2.24
N MET A 12 3.90 2.55 2.35
CA MET A 12 2.92 2.22 1.32
C MET A 12 1.81 3.28 1.26
N GLU A 13 1.32 3.75 2.41
CA GLU A 13 0.40 4.88 2.48
C GLU A 13 0.97 6.13 1.82
N VAL A 14 2.23 6.47 2.10
CA VAL A 14 2.90 7.63 1.49
C VAL A 14 2.97 7.52 -0.04
N LEU A 15 3.27 6.32 -0.56
CA LEU A 15 3.28 6.07 -2.01
C LEU A 15 1.91 6.25 -2.63
N LEU A 16 0.85 5.73 -1.99
CA LEU A 16 -0.53 5.85 -2.47
C LEU A 16 -1.02 7.29 -2.45
N VAL A 17 -0.70 8.04 -1.39
CA VAL A 17 -0.98 9.47 -1.30
C VAL A 17 -0.28 10.22 -2.44
N HIS A 18 0.97 9.88 -2.73
CA HIS A 18 1.70 10.50 -3.84
C HIS A 18 1.08 10.19 -5.20
N LEU A 19 0.72 8.92 -5.45
CA LEU A 19 0.00 8.50 -6.65
C LEU A 19 -1.32 9.27 -6.81
N ALA A 20 -2.08 9.40 -5.72
CA ALA A 20 -3.33 10.17 -5.72
C ALA A 20 -3.10 11.65 -6.06
N ASP A 21 -2.08 12.29 -5.48
CA ASP A 21 -1.68 13.68 -5.77
C ASP A 21 -1.26 13.88 -7.23
N GLN A 22 -0.67 12.86 -7.85
CA GLN A 22 -0.26 12.87 -9.26
C GLN A 22 -1.41 12.62 -10.25
N GLY A 23 -2.65 12.50 -9.75
CA GLY A 23 -3.86 12.32 -10.55
C GLY A 23 -4.30 10.88 -10.72
N TYR A 24 -3.73 9.93 -9.97
CA TYR A 24 -4.11 8.52 -9.98
C TYR A 24 -5.02 8.15 -8.80
N ALA A 25 -5.71 9.13 -8.21
CA ALA A 25 -6.56 8.95 -7.04
C ALA A 25 -7.71 7.96 -7.29
N ASP A 26 -8.27 7.95 -8.51
CA ASP A 26 -9.29 6.98 -8.91
C ASP A 26 -8.75 5.54 -8.93
N GLN A 27 -7.52 5.33 -9.43
CA GLN A 27 -6.90 4.00 -9.39
C GLN A 27 -6.60 3.55 -7.97
N VAL A 28 -5.98 4.43 -7.17
CA VAL A 28 -5.67 4.16 -5.77
C VAL A 28 -6.93 3.84 -4.97
N GLY A 29 -8.00 4.65 -5.13
CA GLY A 29 -9.29 4.42 -4.49
C GLY A 29 -9.94 3.10 -4.90
N SER A 30 -9.76 2.68 -6.16
CA SER A 30 -10.23 1.37 -6.63
C SER A 30 -9.50 0.20 -5.98
N TRP A 31 -8.20 0.32 -5.69
CA TRP A 31 -7.43 -0.76 -5.07
C TRP A 31 -7.70 -0.91 -3.58
N MET A 32 -8.03 0.20 -2.92
CA MET A 32 -8.42 0.19 -1.51
C MET A 32 -9.86 -0.27 -1.31
N SER A 33 -10.68 -0.26 -2.35
CA SER A 33 -12.10 -0.61 -2.26
C SER A 33 -12.31 -2.08 -2.61
N PRO A 34 -12.65 -2.96 -1.65
CA PRO A 34 -12.87 -4.39 -1.92
C PRO A 34 -14.08 -4.64 -2.84
N ASP A 35 -14.99 -3.67 -2.95
CA ASP A 35 -16.19 -3.73 -3.80
C ASP A 35 -15.95 -3.25 -5.25
N VAL A 36 -14.76 -2.72 -5.55
CA VAL A 36 -14.43 -2.12 -6.85
C VAL A 36 -13.37 -2.97 -7.55
N THR A 37 -13.48 -3.13 -8.87
CA THR A 37 -12.46 -3.84 -9.65
C THR A 37 -11.21 -2.98 -9.78
N ASN A 38 -10.08 -3.47 -9.26
CA ASN A 38 -8.77 -2.83 -9.35
C ASN A 38 -8.49 -2.26 -10.75
N LEU A 39 -8.43 -0.93 -10.83
CA LEU A 39 -8.11 -0.25 -12.08
C LEU A 39 -6.64 -0.55 -12.47
N PRO A 40 -6.38 -0.90 -13.74
CA PRO A 40 -5.02 -1.13 -14.18
C PRO A 40 -4.21 0.17 -14.18
N ILE A 41 -2.93 0.07 -13.86
CA ILE A 41 -1.93 1.12 -14.04
C ILE A 41 -0.78 0.54 -14.88
N THR A 42 -0.05 1.40 -15.58
CA THR A 42 1.11 1.02 -16.39
C THR A 42 2.42 1.49 -15.77
N GLY A 43 3.54 0.85 -16.12
CA GLY A 43 4.86 1.29 -15.65
C GLY A 43 5.16 2.75 -16.03
N GLN A 44 4.66 3.21 -17.18
CA GLN A 44 4.81 4.60 -17.62
C GLN A 44 4.03 5.59 -16.74
N GLU A 45 2.84 5.20 -16.27
CA GLU A 45 2.04 5.99 -15.35
C GLU A 45 2.71 6.09 -13.98
N LEU A 46 3.24 4.97 -13.47
CA LEU A 46 4.05 4.94 -12.26
C LEU A 46 5.31 5.81 -12.38
N LEU A 47 6.00 5.79 -13.52
CA LEU A 47 7.18 6.65 -13.74
C LEU A 47 6.85 8.14 -13.81
N ARG A 48 5.60 8.49 -14.14
CA ARG A 48 5.13 9.87 -14.11
C ARG A 48 4.64 10.30 -12.74
N ALA A 49 4.11 9.35 -11.96
CA ALA A 49 3.63 9.61 -10.61
C ALA A 49 4.79 9.62 -9.60
N LEU A 50 5.62 8.59 -9.62
CA LEU A 50 6.67 8.39 -8.62
C LEU A 50 7.99 9.03 -9.07
N PRO A 51 8.82 9.49 -8.12
CA PRO A 51 10.16 9.96 -8.44
C PRO A 51 10.96 8.83 -9.09
N ALA A 52 11.49 9.09 -10.29
CA ALA A 52 12.34 8.13 -11.00
C ALA A 52 13.57 7.71 -10.18
N GLU A 53 14.05 8.56 -9.27
CA GLU A 53 15.16 8.26 -8.36
C GLU A 53 14.82 7.08 -7.44
N SER A 54 13.64 7.11 -6.79
CA SER A 54 13.18 6.03 -5.91
C SER A 54 13.01 4.69 -6.64
N LEU A 55 12.48 4.73 -7.87
CA LEU A 55 12.35 3.54 -8.71
C LEU A 55 13.71 3.04 -9.22
N ASN A 56 14.68 3.94 -9.42
CA ASN A 56 16.00 3.60 -9.94
C ASN A 56 16.87 2.88 -8.91
N ASP A 57 16.86 3.31 -7.65
CA ASP A 57 17.60 2.61 -6.59
C ASP A 57 17.10 1.17 -6.44
N LEU A 58 15.78 0.97 -6.38
CA LEU A 58 15.16 -0.36 -6.27
C LEU A 58 15.36 -1.22 -7.52
N ALA A 59 15.24 -0.63 -8.72
CA ALA A 59 15.48 -1.34 -9.97
C ALA A 59 16.95 -1.80 -10.09
N ALA A 60 17.89 -0.97 -9.62
CA ALA A 60 19.32 -1.31 -9.61
C ALA A 60 19.63 -2.50 -8.70
N GLU A 61 18.95 -2.63 -7.55
CA GLU A 61 19.08 -3.80 -6.67
C GLU A 61 18.65 -5.10 -7.35
N LEU A 62 17.61 -5.04 -8.18
CA LEU A 62 17.10 -6.18 -8.95
C LEU A 62 17.82 -6.38 -10.29
N ASN A 63 18.80 -5.54 -10.60
CA ASN A 63 19.48 -5.50 -11.90
C ASN A 63 18.48 -5.38 -13.09
N LEU A 64 17.39 -4.64 -12.87
CA LEU A 64 16.35 -4.33 -13.85
C LEU A 64 16.47 -2.88 -14.31
N SER A 65 15.95 -2.58 -15.49
CA SER A 65 15.74 -1.19 -15.89
C SER A 65 14.63 -0.57 -15.05
N VAL A 66 14.72 0.74 -14.77
CA VAL A 66 13.65 1.53 -14.12
C VAL A 66 12.28 1.26 -14.73
N GLN A 67 12.21 1.15 -16.06
CA GLN A 67 10.97 0.87 -16.77
C GLN A 67 10.48 -0.57 -16.57
N GLU A 68 11.36 -1.56 -16.55
CA GLU A 68 11.00 -2.97 -16.28
C GLU A 68 10.51 -3.14 -14.85
N TYR A 69 11.15 -2.47 -13.89
CA TYR A 69 10.73 -2.48 -12.50
C TYR A 69 9.39 -1.76 -12.31
N ALA A 70 9.19 -0.61 -12.96
CA ALA A 70 7.91 0.08 -12.93
C ALA A 70 6.79 -0.76 -13.57
N ASP A 71 7.02 -1.43 -14.69
CA ASP A 71 6.03 -2.33 -15.30
C ASP A 71 5.71 -3.54 -14.41
N TYR A 72 6.71 -4.06 -13.68
CA TYR A 72 6.49 -5.11 -12.69
C TYR A 72 5.63 -4.62 -11.53
N LEU A 73 5.96 -3.48 -10.93
CA LEU A 73 5.16 -2.86 -9.88
C LEU A 73 3.74 -2.56 -10.37
N ALA A 74 3.56 -2.08 -11.60
CA ALA A 74 2.26 -1.74 -12.14
C ALA A 74 1.28 -2.93 -12.16
N GLN A 75 1.82 -4.14 -12.32
CA GLN A 75 1.04 -5.38 -12.34
C GLN A 75 0.72 -5.90 -10.94
N GLU A 76 1.67 -5.77 -10.01
CA GLU A 76 1.55 -6.37 -8.66
C GLU A 76 0.92 -5.40 -7.65
N LEU A 77 1.20 -4.10 -7.75
CA LEU A 77 0.80 -3.07 -6.79
C LEU A 77 -0.73 -3.02 -6.57
N PRO A 78 -1.59 -3.09 -7.61
CA PRO A 78 -3.04 -3.14 -7.42
C PRO A 78 -3.50 -4.32 -6.54
N ALA A 79 -2.91 -5.50 -6.75
CA ALA A 79 -3.25 -6.70 -5.99
C ALA A 79 -2.68 -6.68 -4.57
N LEU A 80 -1.49 -6.08 -4.38
CA LEU A 80 -0.89 -5.89 -3.07
C LEU A 80 -1.72 -4.94 -2.21
N VAL A 81 -2.15 -3.79 -2.77
CA VAL A 81 -2.98 -2.81 -2.05
C VAL A 81 -4.32 -3.41 -1.67
N ASP A 82 -4.97 -4.14 -2.58
CA ASP A 82 -6.24 -4.85 -2.32
C ASP A 82 -6.10 -5.86 -1.17
N GLY A 83 -5.04 -6.69 -1.19
CA GLY A 83 -4.77 -7.65 -0.12
C GLY A 83 -4.44 -7.01 1.24
N LEU A 84 -3.86 -5.80 1.22
CA LEU A 84 -3.50 -5.03 2.42
C LEU A 84 -4.62 -4.10 2.91
N SER A 85 -5.70 -3.93 2.13
CA SER A 85 -6.86 -3.08 2.49
C SER A 85 -8.10 -3.92 2.85
N PRO A 86 -8.02 -4.94 3.74
CA PRO A 86 -9.14 -5.84 4.00
C PRO A 86 -10.37 -5.15 4.61
N GLN A 87 -10.22 -3.91 5.07
CA GLN A 87 -11.28 -3.11 5.71
C GLN A 87 -11.70 -1.89 4.88
N GLY A 88 -11.15 -1.69 3.67
CA GLY A 88 -11.37 -0.45 2.91
C GLY A 88 -10.47 0.72 3.34
N GLU A 89 -9.67 0.48 4.38
CA GLU A 89 -8.63 1.36 4.90
C GLU A 89 -7.40 0.47 5.09
N LEU A 90 -6.21 0.99 4.77
CA LEU A 90 -4.97 0.34 5.18
C LEU A 90 -5.02 0.21 6.69
N PRO A 91 -4.50 -0.88 7.28
CA PRO A 91 -4.40 -0.99 8.72
C PRO A 91 -3.45 0.14 9.16
N GLU A 92 -4.02 1.30 9.46
CA GLU A 92 -3.48 2.18 10.46
C GLU A 92 -3.15 1.23 11.61
N ASN A 93 -1.92 1.28 12.10
CA ASN A 93 -1.59 0.71 13.39
C ASN A 93 -2.41 1.47 14.43
N GLN A 94 -3.73 1.25 14.45
CA GLN A 94 -4.59 1.52 15.58
C GLN A 94 -4.28 0.38 16.52
N ASP A 95 -3.21 0.65 17.27
CA ASP A 95 -2.93 0.15 18.58
C ASP A 95 -4.13 -0.59 19.20
N ASP A 96 -3.81 -1.76 19.73
CA ASP A 96 -4.60 -2.66 20.56
C ASP A 96 -5.39 -1.99 21.72
N GLU A 97 -6.31 -1.05 21.47
CA GLU A 97 -7.13 -0.39 22.49
C GLU A 97 -8.51 -1.06 22.64
N ASP A 98 -9.07 -1.60 21.56
CA ASP A 98 -10.37 -2.33 21.55
C ASP A 98 -10.26 -3.72 22.21
N ALA A 99 -9.09 -4.36 22.14
CA ALA A 99 -8.85 -5.65 22.80
C ALA A 99 -8.77 -5.54 24.33
N LEU A 100 -8.47 -4.35 24.85
CA LEU A 100 -8.36 -4.11 26.30
C LEU A 100 -9.73 -3.95 26.98
N TRP A 101 -10.80 -3.72 26.23
CA TRP A 101 -12.16 -3.65 26.79
C TRP A 101 -12.79 -5.02 27.05
N ALA A 102 -12.26 -6.08 26.41
CA ALA A 102 -12.80 -7.44 26.56
C ALA A 102 -12.53 -8.06 27.95
N PHE A 103 -11.49 -7.60 28.68
CA PHE A 103 -11.19 -8.12 30.03
C PHE A 103 -11.81 -7.29 31.17
N ALA A 104 -12.22 -6.04 30.90
CA ALA A 104 -12.64 -5.12 31.94
C ALA A 104 -14.14 -5.22 32.32
N VAL A 105 -14.97 -5.94 31.54
CA VAL A 105 -16.43 -6.00 31.73
C VAL A 105 -16.89 -7.23 32.55
N GLU A 106 -16.01 -7.94 33.27
CA GLU A 106 -16.42 -9.13 34.04
C GLU A 106 -16.39 -8.97 35.59
N GLU A 107 -15.80 -7.92 36.16
CA GLU A 107 -15.66 -7.75 37.63
C GLU A 107 -16.36 -6.50 38.20
N ALA A 108 -17.47 -6.05 37.58
CA ALA A 108 -18.30 -4.98 38.14
C ALA A 108 -19.79 -5.15 37.80
N GLY A 109 -20.42 -6.23 38.26
CA GLY A 109 -21.82 -6.48 37.98
C GLY A 109 -22.53 -7.52 38.86
N ALA A 110 -22.81 -7.12 40.10
CA ALA A 110 -23.84 -7.63 41.03
C ALA A 110 -23.65 -8.99 41.72
#